data_AF-A0A925GZU8-F1
#
_entry.id   AF-A0A925GZU8-F1
#
_cell.length_a   1.000
_cell.length_b   1.000
_cell.length_c   1.000
_cell.angle_alpha   90.00
_cell.angle_beta   90.00
_cell.angle_gamma   90.00
#
_symmetry.space_group_name_H-M   'P 1'
#
loop_
_entity.id
_entity.type
_entity.pdbx_description
1 polymer ?
#
loop_
_entity_poly.entity_id
_entity_poly.type
_entity_poly.pdbx_seq_one_letter_code
_entity_poly.pdbx_strand_id
1 'polypeptide(L)'
;TPLAQALAPAIASGELLDDASMNDLFHARLLQADAGRGFILDGYPVSAGQAGTLDAFLKEQNFPAPTVLFIDVSEDVLKARMQKRRRADDQPANIDRRLREYREQGALLTTWYGEERLLRVDGLGTPQVVSARISRKIEEAGLRRGFATRPKELQRRPAVTP
;
A
#
# COMPACT_ATOMS: atom_id res chain seq x y z
N THR A 1 3.62 -18.12 -1.49
CA THR A 1 3.09 -18.97 -0.39
C THR A 1 1.94 -19.79 -0.94
N PRO A 2 1.56 -20.92 -0.32
CA PRO A 2 0.40 -21.70 -0.74
C PRO A 2 -0.89 -20.86 -0.85
N LEU A 3 -1.09 -19.92 0.10
CA LEU A 3 -2.18 -18.94 0.07
C LEU A 3 -2.15 -18.06 -1.19
N ALA A 4 -0.99 -17.48 -1.54
CA ALA A 4 -0.87 -16.66 -2.74
C ALA A 4 -1.12 -17.46 -4.03
N GLN A 5 -0.75 -18.74 -4.06
CA GLN A 5 -1.02 -19.62 -5.21
C GLN A 5 -2.51 -19.96 -5.32
N ALA A 6 -3.21 -20.12 -4.19
CA ALA A 6 -4.65 -20.37 -4.15
C ALA A 6 -5.46 -19.13 -4.60
N LEU A 7 -4.99 -17.92 -4.28
CA LEU A 7 -5.65 -16.66 -4.62
C LEU A 7 -5.26 -16.13 -6.01
N ALA A 8 -4.16 -16.61 -6.60
CA ALA A 8 -3.68 -16.16 -7.92
C ALA A 8 -4.72 -16.27 -9.05
N PRO A 9 -5.55 -17.34 -9.14
CA PRO A 9 -6.59 -17.43 -10.17
C PRO A 9 -7.68 -16.38 -10.03
N ALA A 10 -8.13 -16.11 -8.79
CA ALA A 10 -9.13 -15.07 -8.50
C ALA A 10 -8.59 -13.67 -8.82
N ILE A 11 -7.34 -13.38 -8.44
CA ILE A 11 -6.69 -12.12 -8.79
C ILE A 11 -6.51 -12.00 -10.32
N ALA A 12 -6.14 -13.09 -11.00
CA ALA A 12 -5.93 -13.11 -12.45
C ALA A 12 -7.23 -12.99 -13.26
N SER A 13 -8.35 -13.49 -12.74
CA SER A 13 -9.69 -13.33 -13.35
C SER A 13 -10.30 -11.94 -13.09
N GLY A 14 -9.66 -11.12 -12.25
CA GLY A 14 -10.19 -9.82 -11.83
C GLY A 14 -11.28 -9.93 -10.77
N GLU A 15 -11.41 -11.09 -10.12
CA GLU A 15 -12.31 -11.28 -8.99
C GLU A 15 -11.80 -10.47 -7.79
N LEU A 16 -12.69 -9.66 -7.21
CA LEU A 16 -12.39 -8.87 -6.03
C LEU A 16 -12.28 -9.81 -4.83
N LEU A 17 -11.08 -9.90 -4.26
CA LEU A 17 -10.90 -10.58 -2.99
C LEU A 17 -11.66 -9.84 -1.90
N ASP A 18 -12.34 -10.59 -1.04
CA ASP A 18 -12.94 -10.04 0.17
C ASP A 18 -11.86 -9.52 1.13
N ASP A 19 -12.27 -8.67 2.08
CA ASP A 19 -11.35 -8.04 3.04
C ASP A 19 -10.59 -9.08 3.88
N ALA A 20 -11.20 -10.21 4.27
CA ALA A 20 -10.56 -11.23 5.08
C ALA A 20 -9.47 -11.97 4.28
N SER A 21 -9.78 -12.36 3.04
CA SER A 21 -8.83 -12.99 2.12
C SER A 21 -7.64 -12.06 1.82
N MET A 22 -7.89 -10.75 1.65
CA MET A 22 -6.83 -9.76 1.49
C MET A 22 -5.97 -9.62 2.74
N ASN A 23 -6.59 -9.54 3.91
CA ASN A 23 -5.89 -9.45 5.19
C ASN A 23 -4.97 -10.65 5.40
N ASP A 24 -5.46 -11.87 5.18
CA ASP A 24 -4.66 -13.09 5.31
C ASP A 24 -3.46 -13.11 4.36
N LEU A 25 -3.67 -12.66 3.12
CA LEU A 25 -2.60 -12.55 2.12
C LEU A 25 -1.51 -11.56 2.57
N PHE A 26 -1.90 -10.39 3.09
CA PHE A 26 -0.96 -9.40 3.61
C PHE A 26 -0.21 -9.91 4.83
N HIS A 27 -0.92 -10.48 5.82
CA HIS A 27 -0.28 -11.08 7.00
C HIS A 27 0.77 -12.12 6.60
N ALA A 28 0.41 -13.06 5.73
CA ALA A 28 1.33 -14.10 5.25
C ALA A 28 2.55 -13.50 4.52
N ARG A 29 2.38 -12.40 3.79
CA ARG A 29 3.47 -11.73 3.07
C ARG A 29 4.39 -10.93 3.99
N LEU A 30 3.83 -10.22 4.95
CA LEU A 30 4.57 -9.34 5.88
C LEU A 30 5.31 -10.12 6.96
N LEU A 31 4.93 -11.37 7.22
CA LEU A 31 5.67 -12.28 8.10
C LEU A 31 6.94 -12.87 7.46
N GLN A 32 7.18 -12.65 6.16
CA GLN A 32 8.39 -13.11 5.51
C GLN A 32 9.63 -12.33 5.97
N ALA A 33 10.80 -12.98 5.93
CA ALA A 33 12.02 -12.44 6.53
C ALA A 33 12.50 -11.12 5.89
N ASP A 34 12.19 -10.89 4.62
CA ASP A 34 12.55 -9.70 3.87
C ASP A 34 11.78 -8.45 4.32
N ALA A 35 10.54 -8.61 4.79
CA ALA A 35 9.70 -7.54 5.32
C ALA A 35 10.13 -7.06 6.73
N GLY A 36 11.07 -7.77 7.37
CA GLY A 36 11.56 -7.43 8.71
C GLY A 36 12.34 -6.12 8.79
N ARG A 37 12.75 -5.55 7.65
CA ARG A 37 13.35 -4.21 7.54
C ARG A 37 12.34 -3.18 7.09
N GLY A 38 11.05 -3.41 7.25
CA GLY A 38 10.00 -2.56 6.73
C GLY A 38 9.61 -2.91 5.29
N PHE A 39 8.56 -2.26 4.81
CA PHE A 39 7.88 -2.58 3.57
C PHE A 39 7.12 -1.36 3.04
N ILE A 40 6.76 -1.41 1.76
CA ILE A 40 5.86 -0.45 1.12
C ILE A 40 4.63 -1.23 0.70
N LEU A 41 3.45 -0.75 1.11
CA LEU A 41 2.17 -1.28 0.67
C LEU A 41 1.66 -0.39 -0.46
N ASP A 42 1.29 -1.01 -1.58
CA ASP A 42 0.70 -0.34 -2.74
C ASP A 42 -0.70 -0.91 -2.94
N GLY A 43 -1.72 -0.05 -2.85
CA GLY A 43 -3.13 -0.46 -2.96
C GLY A 43 -3.74 -1.14 -1.73
N TYR A 44 -3.14 -1.03 -0.55
CA TYR A 44 -3.72 -1.46 0.73
C TYR A 44 -3.25 -0.55 1.87
N PRO A 45 -4.12 -0.18 2.83
CA PRO A 45 -5.53 -0.57 2.93
C PRO A 45 -6.45 0.31 2.06
N VAL A 46 -7.57 -0.26 1.59
CA VAL A 46 -8.61 0.47 0.80
C VAL A 46 -9.94 0.62 1.53
N SER A 47 -10.11 -0.05 2.68
CA SER A 47 -11.28 0.04 3.54
C SER A 47 -10.89 0.30 5.00
N ALA A 48 -11.81 0.84 5.81
CA ALA A 48 -11.56 1.06 7.23
C ALA A 48 -11.29 -0.25 7.99
N GLY A 49 -11.91 -1.35 7.56
CA GLY A 49 -11.67 -2.69 8.12
C GLY A 49 -10.22 -3.13 7.90
N GLN A 50 -9.74 -2.97 6.66
CA GLN A 50 -8.34 -3.25 6.32
C GLN A 50 -7.35 -2.34 7.09
N ALA A 51 -7.66 -1.06 7.26
CA ALA A 51 -6.82 -0.13 8.03
C ALA A 51 -6.70 -0.55 9.50
N GLY A 52 -7.82 -0.94 10.13
CA GLY A 52 -7.82 -1.48 11.49
C GLY A 52 -7.01 -2.77 11.62
N THR A 53 -7.09 -3.67 10.64
CA THR A 53 -6.27 -4.89 10.61
C THR A 53 -4.79 -4.58 10.46
N LEU A 54 -4.41 -3.65 9.58
CA LEU A 54 -3.02 -3.22 9.44
C LEU A 54 -2.47 -2.65 10.74
N ASP A 55 -3.23 -1.80 11.43
CA ASP A 55 -2.79 -1.19 12.68
C ASP A 55 -2.59 -2.23 13.79
N ALA A 56 -3.49 -3.22 13.88
CA ALA A 56 -3.35 -4.34 14.80
C ALA A 56 -2.08 -5.15 14.50
N PHE A 57 -1.83 -5.47 13.23
CA PHE A 57 -0.62 -6.19 12.80
C PHE A 57 0.66 -5.41 13.12
N LEU A 58 0.72 -4.12 12.77
CA LEU A 58 1.90 -3.28 13.03
C LEU A 58 2.20 -3.23 14.53
N LYS A 59 1.16 -3.08 15.36
CA LYS A 59 1.30 -3.09 16.83
C LYS A 59 1.80 -4.44 17.36
N GLU A 60 1.24 -5.56 16.90
CA GLU A 60 1.65 -6.90 17.30
C GLU A 60 3.11 -7.19 16.94
N GLN A 61 3.54 -6.73 15.76
CA GLN A 61 4.89 -6.94 15.24
C GLN A 61 5.89 -5.86 15.67
N ASN A 62 5.50 -4.94 16.56
CA ASN A 62 6.30 -3.81 17.04
C ASN A 62 6.85 -2.91 15.92
N PHE A 63 6.09 -2.75 14.84
CA PHE A 63 6.34 -1.71 13.84
C PHE A 63 5.75 -0.38 14.29
N PRO A 64 6.35 0.75 13.89
CA PRO A 64 5.71 2.05 14.05
C PRO A 64 4.43 2.12 13.19
N ALA A 65 3.51 3.00 13.59
CA ALA A 65 2.38 3.36 12.74
C ALA A 65 2.87 3.86 11.37
N PRO A 66 2.13 3.57 10.28
CA PRO A 66 2.63 3.76 8.94
C PRO A 66 2.69 5.26 8.58
N THR A 67 3.40 5.54 7.49
CA THR A 67 3.37 6.84 6.82
C THR A 67 2.71 6.66 5.47
N VAL A 68 1.74 7.53 5.16
CA VAL A 68 1.01 7.50 3.89
C VAL A 68 1.70 8.41 2.90
N LEU A 69 2.17 7.86 1.78
CA LEU A 69 2.72 8.64 0.66
C LEU A 69 1.59 8.97 -0.31
N PHE A 70 1.20 10.25 -0.38
CA PHE A 70 0.15 10.71 -1.27
C PHE A 70 0.73 11.41 -2.49
N ILE A 71 0.62 10.77 -3.66
CA ILE A 71 1.07 11.34 -4.92
C ILE A 71 -0.07 12.17 -5.51
N ASP A 72 0.08 13.48 -5.42
CA ASP A 72 -0.92 14.45 -5.86
C ASP A 72 -0.76 14.73 -7.36
N VAL A 73 -1.84 14.52 -8.12
CA VAL A 73 -1.91 14.73 -9.56
C VAL A 73 -3.31 15.18 -9.91
N SER A 74 -3.41 16.26 -10.70
CA SER A 74 -4.69 16.75 -11.22
C SER A 74 -5.43 15.66 -12.00
N GLU A 75 -6.76 15.66 -11.91
CA GLU A 75 -7.62 14.69 -12.60
C GLU A 75 -7.35 14.62 -14.11
N ASP A 76 -7.20 15.77 -14.76
CA ASP A 76 -6.97 15.85 -16.21
C ASP A 76 -5.69 15.12 -16.64
N VAL A 77 -4.63 15.26 -15.84
CA VAL A 77 -3.35 14.56 -16.08
C VAL A 77 -3.49 13.06 -15.83
N LEU A 78 -4.24 12.64 -14.79
CA LEU A 78 -4.52 11.23 -14.55
C LEU A 78 -5.31 10.61 -15.71
N LYS A 79 -6.38 11.29 -16.17
CA LYS A 79 -7.18 10.86 -17.32
C LYS A 79 -6.32 10.69 -18.56
N ALA A 80 -5.50 11.70 -18.89
CA ALA A 80 -4.60 11.63 -20.04
C ALA A 80 -3.58 10.47 -19.92
N ARG A 81 -3.03 10.22 -18.73
CA ARG A 81 -2.09 9.12 -18.48
C ARG A 81 -2.76 7.75 -18.62
N MET A 82 -3.98 7.58 -18.09
CA MET A 82 -4.75 6.32 -18.21
C MET A 82 -5.08 6.02 -19.68
N GLN A 83 -5.57 7.02 -20.42
CA GLN A 83 -5.87 6.87 -21.85
C GLN A 83 -4.65 6.46 -22.68
N LYS A 84 -3.45 6.98 -22.33
CA LYS A 84 -2.19 6.62 -23.00
C LYS A 84 -1.74 5.19 -22.69
N ARG A 85 -2.04 4.67 -21.50
CA ARG A 85 -1.57 3.36 -21.01
C ARG A 85 -2.34 2.18 -21.64
N ARG A 86 -3.57 2.40 -22.12
CA ARG A 86 -4.40 1.43 -22.86
C ARG A 86 -4.52 0.04 -22.21
N ARG A 87 -4.62 -0.04 -20.88
CA ARG A 87 -5.00 -1.31 -20.23
C ARG A 87 -6.45 -1.65 -20.54
N ALA A 88 -6.82 -2.92 -20.38
CA ALA A 88 -8.21 -3.37 -20.51
C ALA A 88 -9.18 -2.54 -19.64
N ASP A 89 -8.73 -2.11 -18.46
CA ASP A 89 -9.50 -1.30 -17.51
C ASP A 89 -9.37 0.23 -17.71
N ASP A 90 -8.58 0.69 -18.70
CA ASP A 90 -8.43 2.12 -19.03
C ASP A 90 -9.44 2.58 -20.11
N GLN A 91 -10.56 1.85 -20.27
CA GLN A 91 -11.64 2.31 -21.14
C GLN A 91 -12.29 3.57 -20.58
N PRO A 92 -12.75 4.51 -21.44
CA PRO A 92 -13.36 5.76 -21.00
C PRO A 92 -14.47 5.58 -19.94
N ALA A 93 -15.29 4.53 -20.09
CA ALA A 93 -16.36 4.20 -19.14
C ALA A 93 -15.87 3.83 -17.72
N ASN A 94 -14.63 3.34 -17.59
CA ASN A 94 -14.05 2.90 -16.32
C ASN A 94 -13.13 3.94 -15.67
N ILE A 95 -12.63 4.91 -16.44
CA ILE A 95 -11.70 5.94 -15.95
C ILE A 95 -12.35 6.76 -14.83
N ASP A 96 -13.57 7.27 -15.04
CA ASP A 96 -14.23 8.11 -14.05
C ASP A 96 -14.55 7.33 -12.77
N ARG A 97 -14.93 6.05 -12.88
CA ARG A 97 -15.14 5.16 -11.72
C ARG A 97 -13.85 5.00 -10.92
N ARG A 98 -12.74 4.68 -11.59
CA ARG A 98 -11.43 4.48 -10.93
C ARG A 98 -10.91 5.75 -10.26
N LEU A 99 -11.18 6.92 -10.84
CA LEU A 99 -10.81 8.19 -10.24
C LEU A 99 -11.65 8.51 -8.99
N ARG A 100 -12.92 8.13 -8.97
CA ARG A 100 -13.76 8.23 -7.76
C ARG A 100 -13.25 7.30 -6.66
N GLU A 101 -13.01 6.03 -6.98
CA GLU A 101 -12.48 5.05 -6.03
C GLU A 101 -11.15 5.50 -5.42
N TYR A 102 -10.22 6.01 -6.26
CA TYR A 102 -8.94 6.56 -5.78
C TYR A 102 -9.13 7.73 -4.80
N ARG A 103 -10.11 8.61 -5.04
CA ARG A 103 -10.41 9.74 -4.14
C ARG A 103 -10.98 9.28 -2.82
N GLU A 104 -11.92 8.33 -2.85
CA GLU A 104 -12.54 7.78 -1.65
C GLU A 104 -11.50 7.06 -0.77
N GLN A 105 -10.64 6.27 -1.40
CA GLN A 105 -9.51 5.60 -0.73
C GLN A 105 -8.52 6.61 -0.15
N GLY A 106 -8.16 7.65 -0.93
CA GLY A 106 -7.31 8.74 -0.46
C GLY A 106 -7.89 9.43 0.77
N ALA A 107 -9.18 9.80 0.72
CA ALA A 107 -9.88 10.47 1.81
C ALA A 107 -9.94 9.61 3.08
N LEU A 108 -10.18 8.30 2.93
CA LEU A 108 -10.14 7.35 4.03
C LEU A 108 -8.78 7.35 4.72
N LEU A 109 -7.70 7.19 3.96
CA LEU A 109 -6.34 7.10 4.51
C LEU A 109 -5.92 8.42 5.19
N THR A 110 -6.25 9.57 4.60
CA THR A 110 -5.95 10.86 5.23
C THR A 110 -6.74 11.09 6.51
N THR A 111 -7.99 10.60 6.57
CA THR A 111 -8.84 10.71 7.76
C THR A 111 -8.37 9.76 8.87
N TRP A 112 -7.99 8.53 8.50
CA TRP A 112 -7.59 7.49 9.43
C TRP A 112 -6.21 7.76 10.06
N TYR A 113 -5.22 8.09 9.24
CA TYR A 113 -3.83 8.25 9.70
C TYR A 113 -3.45 9.69 10.08
N GLY A 114 -4.29 10.67 9.77
CA GLY A 114 -4.02 12.08 10.08
C GLY A 114 -3.05 12.75 9.11
N GLU A 115 -3.13 14.08 9.04
CA GLU A 115 -2.28 14.90 8.16
C GLU A 115 -0.80 14.87 8.57
N GLU A 116 -0.50 14.60 9.84
CA GLU A 116 0.87 14.51 10.35
C GLU A 116 1.63 13.27 9.84
N ARG A 117 0.91 12.24 9.39
CA ARG A 117 1.47 11.02 8.81
C ARG A 117 1.39 10.99 7.29
N LEU A 118 0.95 12.09 6.68
CA LEU A 118 0.77 12.20 5.24
C LEU A 118 1.94 12.92 4.59
N LEU A 119 2.69 12.21 3.75
CA LEU A 119 3.71 12.80 2.89
C LEU A 119 3.14 13.07 1.50
N ARG A 120 2.72 14.32 1.28
CA ARG A 120 2.24 14.77 -0.03
C ARG A 120 3.41 15.02 -0.98
N VAL A 121 3.31 14.50 -2.21
CA VAL A 121 4.30 14.63 -3.28
C VAL A 121 3.61 15.05 -4.59
N ASP A 122 4.12 16.09 -5.24
CA ASP A 122 3.70 16.43 -6.62
C ASP A 122 4.10 15.32 -7.61
N GLY A 123 3.11 14.71 -8.24
CA GLY A 123 3.27 13.64 -9.22
C GLY A 123 3.36 14.10 -10.69
N LEU A 124 3.50 15.40 -10.96
CA LEU A 124 3.73 15.94 -12.30
C LEU A 124 5.18 15.75 -12.76
N GLY A 125 5.39 15.60 -14.07
CA GLY A 125 6.71 15.38 -14.67
C GLY A 125 7.02 13.91 -15.00
N THR A 126 8.31 13.62 -15.19
CA THR A 126 8.79 12.27 -15.53
C THR A 126 8.89 11.38 -14.29
N PRO A 127 8.91 10.04 -14.43
CA PRO A 127 9.09 9.13 -13.31
C PRO A 127 10.35 9.42 -12.49
N GLN A 128 11.44 9.85 -13.13
CA GLN A 128 12.70 10.20 -12.47
C GLN A 128 12.53 11.43 -11.57
N VAL A 129 11.82 12.45 -12.05
CA VAL A 129 11.54 13.67 -11.28
C VAL A 129 10.67 13.34 -10.07
N VAL A 130 9.60 12.57 -10.27
CA VAL A 130 8.71 12.17 -9.16
C VAL A 130 9.44 11.28 -8.15
N SER A 131 10.25 10.33 -8.61
CA SER A 131 11.07 9.47 -7.74
C SER A 131 12.06 10.26 -6.87
N ALA A 132 12.69 11.30 -7.44
CA ALA A 132 13.56 12.19 -6.68
C ALA A 132 12.80 12.98 -5.60
N ARG A 133 11.56 13.43 -5.89
CA ARG A 133 10.70 14.10 -4.91
C ARG A 133 10.27 13.18 -3.77
N ILE A 134 9.85 11.95 -4.12
CA ILE A 134 9.50 10.91 -3.13
C ILE A 134 10.71 10.65 -2.22
N SER A 135 11.88 10.41 -2.80
CA SER A 135 13.10 10.14 -2.05
C SER A 135 13.43 11.27 -1.08
N ARG A 136 13.31 12.52 -1.52
CA ARG A 136 13.52 13.70 -0.68
C ARG A 136 12.52 13.75 0.48
N LYS A 137 11.23 13.53 0.23
CA LYS A 137 10.21 13.52 1.29
C LYS A 137 10.43 12.43 2.34
N ILE A 138 10.85 11.24 1.90
CA ILE A 138 11.20 10.14 2.81
C ILE A 138 12.42 10.49 3.66
N GLU A 139 13.42 11.17 3.09
CA GLU A 139 14.60 11.65 3.82
C GLU A 139 14.24 12.74 4.85
N GLU A 140 13.47 13.75 4.44
CA GLU A 140 12.99 14.84 5.31
C GLU A 140 12.16 14.29 6.49
N ALA A 141 11.36 13.26 6.25
CA ALA A 141 10.55 12.59 7.26
C ALA A 141 11.37 11.64 8.18
N GLY A 142 12.67 11.49 7.95
CA GLY A 142 13.53 10.62 8.77
C GLY A 142 13.30 9.12 8.57
N LEU A 143 12.45 8.71 7.62
CA LEU A 143 12.06 7.32 7.41
C LEU A 143 13.21 6.42 6.91
N ARG A 144 14.32 7.02 6.43
CA ARG A 144 15.54 6.27 6.10
C ARG A 144 16.36 5.85 7.32
N ARG A 145 16.21 6.53 8.46
CA ARG A 145 16.96 6.27 9.69
C ARG A 145 16.06 5.54 10.68
N GLY A 146 16.05 4.20 10.61
CA GLY A 146 15.33 3.41 11.61
C GLY A 146 14.63 2.18 11.07
N PHE A 147 15.28 1.40 10.21
CA PHE A 147 14.93 -0.02 10.12
C PHE A 147 15.59 -0.72 11.31
N ALA A 148 15.11 -0.42 12.52
CA ALA A 148 15.49 -1.17 13.71
C ALA A 148 15.23 -2.64 13.38
N THR A 149 16.31 -3.43 13.29
CA THR A 149 16.22 -4.86 13.11
C THR A 149 15.26 -5.42 14.14
N ARG A 150 14.25 -6.17 13.69
CA ARG A 150 13.29 -6.90 14.55
C ARG A 150 14.04 -7.46 15.78
N PRO A 151 13.58 -7.25 17.03
CA PRO A 151 14.22 -7.85 18.20
C PRO A 151 14.44 -9.35 17.96
N LYS A 152 15.61 -9.89 18.30
CA LYS A 152 15.96 -11.29 18.01
C LYS A 152 14.92 -12.28 18.58
N GLU A 153 14.23 -11.91 19.65
CA GLU A 153 13.15 -12.71 20.24
C GLU A 153 11.93 -12.88 19.32
N LEU A 154 11.66 -11.88 18.46
CA LEU A 154 10.50 -11.84 17.54
C LEU A 154 10.84 -12.32 16.13
N GLN A 155 12.10 -12.62 15.83
CA GLN A 155 12.53 -13.22 14.55
C GLN A 155 12.22 -14.73 14.46
N ARG A 156 11.71 -15.34 15.53
CA ARG A 156 11.37 -16.77 15.54
C ARG A 156 10.03 -16.97 14.85
N ARG A 157 10.00 -17.83 13.82
CA ARG A 157 8.76 -18.34 13.22
C ARG A 157 7.88 -18.94 14.34
N PRO A 158 6.56 -18.71 14.36
CA PRO A 158 5.69 -19.61 15.11
C PRO A 158 5.94 -21.03 14.58
N ALA A 159 6.15 -21.98 15.50
CA ALA A 159 6.28 -23.37 15.14
C ALA A 159 5.02 -23.77 14.36
N VAL A 160 5.20 -24.20 13.11
CA VAL A 160 4.15 -24.89 12.37
C VAL A 160 4.02 -26.25 13.07
N THR A 161 3.03 -26.38 13.95
CA THR A 161 2.65 -27.69 14.49
C THR A 161 2.15 -28.53 13.32
N PRO A 162 2.63 -29.78 13.16
CA PRO A 162 2.30 -30.64 12.01
C PRO A 162 0.82 -31.00 11.93
#